data_AF-A0A6C0IT99-F1
#
_entry.id   AF-A0A6C0IT99-F1
#
_cell.length_a   1.000
_cell.length_b   1.000
_cell.length_c   1.000
_cell.angle_alpha   90.00
_cell.angle_beta   90.00
_cell.angle_gamma   90.00
#
_symmetry.space_group_name_H-M   'P 1'
#
loop_
_entity.id
_entity.type
_entity.pdbx_description
1 polymer ?
#
loop_
_entity_poly.entity_id
_entity_poly.type
_entity_poly.pdbx_seq_one_letter_code
_entity_poly.pdbx_strand_id
1 'polypeptide(L)'
;MDISFWSIIIFIILTIVYFAIPAIGKPQLTLDILNDPTGLTTYYSSIMPRLALYLLAIVVSQFFLNSSYLMTKCGGSIGKNMGAAALFTFIPWILIFGILVVTLMMFPGFKGAFSDVVGYFAISGSANNILSTILIDTDINKAIESTSDPIRQQELKSTAEAIMKICGNKSILINQMNPENFLQVWDLLKPLMVENAYQDIMKKQSLLDLVVLKDNIGEAMWYTYTAILISSIVYYNLATRGCIKDVNQIKQEHDDYIKQQEEAQAKQDLNNQTTYTN
;
A
#
# COMPACT_ATOMS: atom_id res chain seq x y z
N MET A 1 4.83 -1.35 23.69
CA MET A 1 4.10 -1.35 22.40
C MET A 1 3.88 -2.79 22.02
N ASP A 2 2.65 -3.17 21.65
CA ASP A 2 2.35 -4.54 21.21
C ASP A 2 3.08 -4.83 19.88
N ILE A 3 3.47 -6.08 19.67
CA ILE A 3 4.21 -6.54 18.47
C ILE A 3 3.35 -6.40 17.20
N SER A 4 2.03 -6.50 17.35
CA SER A 4 1.06 -6.22 16.29
C SER A 4 1.19 -4.78 15.73
N PHE A 5 1.47 -3.80 16.59
CA PHE A 5 1.65 -2.42 16.15
C PHE A 5 2.96 -2.21 15.39
N TRP A 6 4.05 -2.81 15.87
CA TRP A 6 5.34 -2.80 15.16
C TRP A 6 5.27 -3.48 13.80
N SER A 7 4.51 -4.58 13.71
CA SER A 7 4.24 -5.29 12.45
C SER A 7 3.66 -4.34 11.39
N ILE A 8 2.64 -3.56 11.75
CA ILE A 8 2.00 -2.60 10.83
C ILE A 8 2.91 -1.43 10.50
N ILE A 9 3.64 -0.88 11.47
CA ILE A 9 4.58 0.23 11.21
C ILE A 9 5.65 -0.19 10.19
N ILE A 10 6.30 -1.33 10.40
CA ILE A 10 7.35 -1.81 9.50
C ILE A 10 6.76 -2.07 8.11
N PHE A 11 5.57 -2.65 8.04
CA PHE A 11 4.86 -2.84 6.78
C PHE A 11 4.62 -1.52 6.03
N ILE A 12 4.11 -0.49 6.73
CA ILE A 12 3.84 0.83 6.13
C ILE A 12 5.14 1.45 5.62
N ILE A 13 6.23 1.41 6.41
CA ILE A 13 7.53 1.94 6.01
C ILE A 13 8.04 1.24 4.74
N LEU A 14 8.02 -0.10 4.70
CA LEU A 14 8.44 -0.86 3.53
C LEU A 14 7.56 -0.56 2.30
N THR A 15 6.27 -0.35 2.51
CA THR A 15 5.31 -0.01 1.44
C THR A 15 5.58 1.38 0.88
N ILE A 16 5.84 2.37 1.74
CA ILE A 16 6.24 3.71 1.31
C ILE A 16 7.55 3.62 0.52
N VAL A 17 8.55 2.90 1.01
CA VAL A 17 9.83 2.72 0.30
C VAL A 17 9.61 2.08 -1.08
N TYR A 18 8.74 1.06 -1.17
CA TYR A 18 8.42 0.41 -2.44
C TYR A 18 7.78 1.35 -3.46
N PHE A 19 6.87 2.24 -3.07
CA PHE A 19 6.23 3.16 -4.01
C PHE A 19 6.99 4.47 -4.23
N ALA A 20 7.80 4.93 -3.26
CA ALA A 20 8.46 6.23 -3.30
C ALA A 20 9.89 6.18 -3.87
N ILE A 21 10.55 5.00 -3.92
CA ILE A 21 11.94 4.88 -4.37
C ILE A 21 12.03 4.00 -5.62
N PRO A 22 11.94 4.57 -6.84
CA PRO A 22 11.92 3.80 -8.09
C PRO A 22 13.16 2.96 -8.37
N ALA A 23 14.29 3.28 -7.73
CA ALA A 23 15.55 2.55 -7.88
C ALA A 23 15.48 1.11 -7.32
N ILE A 24 14.71 0.91 -6.24
CA ILE A 24 14.59 -0.38 -5.54
C ILE A 24 13.15 -0.92 -5.52
N GLY A 25 12.16 -0.03 -5.65
CA GLY A 25 10.74 -0.35 -5.63
C GLY A 25 10.10 -0.30 -7.01
N LYS A 26 8.85 0.15 -7.08
CA LYS A 26 8.08 0.24 -8.32
C LYS A 26 8.70 1.28 -9.29
N PRO A 27 9.07 0.90 -10.52
CA PRO A 27 9.62 1.83 -11.50
C PRO A 27 8.58 2.90 -11.88
N GLN A 28 9.08 4.09 -12.23
CA GLN A 28 8.24 5.15 -12.75
C GLN A 28 7.80 4.83 -14.18
N LEU A 29 6.53 5.05 -14.48
CA LEU A 29 5.99 4.94 -15.82
C LEU A 29 6.22 6.27 -16.56
N THR A 30 6.85 6.21 -17.74
CA THR A 30 7.13 7.39 -18.57
C THR A 30 6.33 7.35 -19.86
N LEU A 31 6.20 8.50 -20.53
CA LEU A 31 5.58 8.57 -21.84
C LEU A 31 6.29 7.72 -22.89
N ASP A 32 7.62 7.62 -22.84
CA ASP A 32 8.39 6.78 -23.77
C ASP A 32 7.97 5.31 -23.68
N ILE A 33 7.73 4.84 -22.45
CA ILE A 33 7.24 3.48 -22.20
C ILE A 33 5.81 3.31 -22.71
N LEU A 34 4.94 4.31 -22.54
CA LEU A 34 3.55 4.23 -23.03
C LEU A 34 3.44 4.28 -24.55
N ASN A 35 4.33 5.02 -25.22
CA ASN A 35 4.30 5.16 -26.67
C ASN A 35 4.94 3.97 -27.40
N ASP A 36 5.71 3.12 -26.69
CA ASP A 36 6.25 1.87 -27.24
C ASP A 36 5.17 0.77 -27.27
N PRO A 37 4.90 0.12 -28.42
CA PRO A 37 3.91 -0.97 -28.51
C PRO A 37 4.10 -2.10 -27.50
N THR A 38 5.34 -2.35 -27.08
CA THR A 38 5.69 -3.39 -26.08
C THR A 38 6.02 -2.83 -24.69
N GLY A 39 6.00 -1.51 -24.53
CA GLY A 39 6.59 -0.84 -23.37
C GLY A 39 5.79 -1.11 -22.10
N LEU A 40 4.46 -1.06 -22.18
CA LEU A 40 3.59 -1.34 -21.03
C LEU A 40 3.72 -2.79 -20.53
N THR A 41 3.83 -3.76 -21.46
CA THR A 41 4.04 -5.18 -21.09
C THR A 41 5.40 -5.39 -20.43
N THR A 42 6.44 -4.73 -20.96
CA THR A 42 7.80 -4.76 -20.40
C THR A 42 7.84 -4.10 -19.03
N TYR A 43 7.13 -2.98 -18.85
CA TYR A 43 6.99 -2.27 -17.58
C TYR A 43 6.40 -3.18 -16.50
N TYR A 44 5.26 -3.82 -16.75
CA TYR A 44 4.65 -4.74 -15.79
C TYR A 44 5.52 -5.97 -15.49
N SER A 45 6.20 -6.51 -16.52
CA SER A 45 7.14 -7.62 -16.33
C SER A 45 8.32 -7.23 -15.42
N SER A 46 8.79 -5.98 -15.53
CA SER A 46 9.89 -5.44 -14.70
C SER A 46 9.49 -5.20 -13.24
N ILE A 47 8.18 -5.03 -12.96
CA ILE A 47 7.65 -4.85 -11.61
C ILE A 47 7.72 -6.15 -10.81
N MET A 48 7.46 -7.30 -11.45
CA MET A 48 7.33 -8.61 -10.78
C MET A 48 8.52 -8.99 -9.87
N PRO A 49 9.78 -8.96 -10.34
CA PRO A 49 10.91 -9.30 -9.48
C PRO A 49 11.07 -8.33 -8.29
N ARG A 50 10.72 -7.05 -8.48
CA ARG A 50 10.80 -6.03 -7.41
C ARG A 50 9.68 -6.20 -6.39
N LEU A 51 8.48 -6.58 -6.84
CA LEU A 51 7.37 -6.93 -5.97
C LEU A 51 7.68 -8.18 -5.15
N ALA A 52 8.33 -9.19 -5.75
CA ALA A 52 8.79 -10.37 -5.03
C ALA A 52 9.83 -10.02 -3.95
N LEU A 53 10.79 -9.13 -4.26
CA LEU A 53 11.76 -8.64 -3.29
C LEU A 53 11.10 -7.87 -2.13
N TYR A 54 10.12 -7.01 -2.45
CA TYR A 54 9.31 -6.30 -1.46
C TYR A 54 8.55 -7.26 -0.55
N LEU A 55 7.86 -8.26 -1.12
CA LEU A 55 7.15 -9.28 -0.35
C LEU A 55 8.11 -10.08 0.54
N LEU A 56 9.29 -10.43 0.02
CA LEU A 56 10.32 -11.10 0.81
C LEU A 56 10.76 -10.26 2.01
N ALA A 57 11.02 -8.97 1.79
CA ALA A 57 11.41 -8.05 2.87
C ALA A 57 10.32 -7.95 3.95
N ILE A 58 9.05 -7.87 3.54
CA ILE A 58 7.92 -7.92 4.48
C ILE A 58 7.93 -9.23 5.24
N VAL A 59 7.86 -10.36 4.55
CA VAL A 59 7.75 -11.68 5.18
C VAL A 59 8.89 -11.94 6.17
N VAL A 60 10.12 -11.57 5.83
CA VAL A 60 11.28 -11.70 6.72
C VAL A 60 11.13 -10.83 7.96
N SER A 61 10.74 -9.56 7.79
CA SER A 61 10.52 -8.65 8.93
C SER A 61 9.39 -9.13 9.85
N GLN A 62 8.30 -9.64 9.27
CA GLN A 62 7.17 -10.17 10.01
C GLN A 62 7.52 -11.46 10.74
N PHE A 63 8.30 -12.34 10.10
CA PHE A 63 8.77 -13.57 10.72
C PHE A 63 9.68 -13.27 11.91
N PHE A 64 10.55 -12.28 11.80
CA PHE A 64 11.38 -11.83 12.91
C PHE A 64 10.53 -11.37 14.10
N LEU A 65 9.57 -10.46 13.86
CA LEU A 65 8.67 -9.95 14.92
C LEU A 65 7.83 -11.06 15.57
N ASN A 66 7.24 -11.94 14.76
CA ASN A 66 6.41 -13.04 15.23
C ASN A 66 7.23 -14.08 16.02
N SER A 67 8.48 -14.31 15.61
CA SER A 67 9.42 -15.15 16.35
C SER A 67 9.77 -14.51 17.69
N SER A 68 10.08 -13.20 17.71
CA SER A 68 10.33 -12.46 18.94
C SER A 68 9.14 -12.53 19.91
N TYR A 69 7.91 -12.41 19.41
CA TYR A 69 6.70 -12.56 20.21
C TYR A 69 6.61 -13.93 20.89
N LEU A 70 6.84 -15.02 20.15
CA LEU A 70 6.80 -16.36 20.75
C LEU A 70 7.94 -16.60 21.73
N MET A 71 9.14 -16.05 21.46
CA MET A 71 10.27 -16.17 22.37
C MET A 71 10.00 -15.51 23.72
N THR A 72 9.40 -14.31 23.71
CA THR A 72 9.05 -13.60 24.94
C THR A 72 7.86 -14.23 25.67
N LYS A 73 6.85 -14.71 24.93
CA LYS A 73 5.67 -15.38 25.51
C LYS A 73 5.98 -16.75 26.11
N CYS A 74 6.78 -17.56 25.41
CA CYS A 74 6.92 -18.98 25.75
C CYS A 74 8.20 -19.35 26.50
N GLY A 75 9.21 -18.49 26.54
CA GLY A 75 10.48 -18.76 27.20
C GLY A 75 11.27 -19.90 26.53
N GLY A 76 12.35 -19.58 25.82
CA GLY A 76 13.27 -20.54 25.20
C GLY A 76 12.67 -21.61 24.25
N SER A 77 13.45 -22.68 24.02
CA SER A 77 13.33 -23.66 22.92
C SER A 77 13.08 -23.01 21.55
N ILE A 78 14.15 -22.43 21.00
CA ILE A 78 14.26 -21.80 19.66
C ILE A 78 13.65 -22.72 18.58
N GLY A 79 13.97 -24.02 18.58
CA GLY A 79 13.57 -24.92 17.48
C GLY A 79 12.07 -25.20 17.36
N LYS A 80 11.38 -25.54 18.48
CA LYS A 80 9.97 -25.99 18.43
C LYS A 80 8.98 -24.83 18.28
N ASN A 81 9.31 -23.65 18.83
CA ASN A 81 8.44 -22.47 18.77
C ASN A 81 8.71 -21.62 17.52
N MET A 82 9.89 -21.70 16.88
CA MET A 82 10.13 -21.00 15.60
C MET A 82 9.42 -21.64 14.41
N GLY A 83 9.28 -22.98 14.38
CA GLY A 83 8.51 -23.64 13.31
C GLY A 83 7.05 -23.17 13.27
N ALA A 84 6.48 -22.89 14.44
CA ALA A 84 5.17 -22.27 14.58
C ALA A 84 5.10 -20.85 14.02
N ALA A 85 6.04 -19.99 14.42
CA ALA A 85 6.14 -18.62 13.91
C ALA A 85 6.28 -18.61 12.39
N ALA A 86 7.06 -19.55 11.85
CA ALA A 86 7.25 -19.70 10.42
C ALA A 86 5.92 -20.05 9.73
N LEU A 87 5.24 -21.11 10.18
CA LEU A 87 3.97 -21.53 9.59
C LEU A 87 2.92 -20.41 9.61
N PHE A 88 2.75 -19.75 10.76
CA PHE A 88 1.78 -18.67 10.91
C PHE A 88 2.19 -17.40 10.19
N THR A 89 3.47 -17.18 9.87
CA THR A 89 3.88 -16.03 9.07
C THR A 89 3.82 -16.33 7.59
N PHE A 90 4.56 -17.33 7.12
CA PHE A 90 4.75 -17.58 5.70
C PHE A 90 3.44 -17.92 4.99
N ILE A 91 2.59 -18.77 5.58
CA ILE A 91 1.37 -19.21 4.89
C ILE A 91 0.40 -18.05 4.67
N PRO A 92 -0.03 -17.28 5.69
CA PRO A 92 -0.94 -16.16 5.48
C PRO A 92 -0.33 -15.07 4.59
N TRP A 93 0.94 -14.72 4.81
CA TRP A 93 1.59 -13.68 4.00
C TRP A 93 1.77 -14.09 2.54
N ILE A 94 2.16 -15.33 2.24
CA ILE A 94 2.33 -15.74 0.84
C ILE A 94 0.97 -15.95 0.16
N LEU A 95 0.04 -16.65 0.83
CA LEU A 95 -1.24 -17.00 0.20
C LEU A 95 -2.19 -15.80 0.12
N ILE A 96 -2.47 -15.13 1.23
CA ILE A 96 -3.47 -14.06 1.25
C ILE A 96 -2.96 -12.84 0.48
N PHE A 97 -1.72 -12.41 0.72
CA PHE A 97 -1.14 -11.28 0.00
C PHE A 97 -0.90 -11.63 -1.48
N GLY A 98 -0.44 -12.85 -1.77
CA GLY A 98 -0.25 -13.32 -3.15
C GLY A 98 -1.57 -13.31 -3.95
N ILE A 99 -2.67 -13.79 -3.35
CA ILE A 99 -4.00 -13.74 -3.98
C ILE A 99 -4.45 -12.30 -4.21
N LEU A 100 -4.24 -11.40 -3.25
CA LEU A 100 -4.54 -9.97 -3.43
C LEU A 100 -3.78 -9.40 -4.63
N VAL A 101 -2.46 -9.62 -4.69
CA VAL A 101 -1.62 -9.14 -5.78
C VAL A 101 -2.12 -9.66 -7.13
N VAL A 102 -2.42 -10.96 -7.24
CA VAL A 102 -3.01 -11.55 -8.45
C VAL A 102 -4.34 -10.90 -8.82
N THR A 103 -5.18 -10.63 -7.83
CA THR A 103 -6.48 -9.96 -8.03
C THR A 103 -6.29 -8.55 -8.60
N LEU A 104 -5.37 -7.76 -8.04
CA LEU A 104 -5.11 -6.40 -8.52
C LEU A 104 -4.46 -6.37 -9.91
N MET A 105 -3.76 -7.44 -10.30
CA MET A 105 -3.19 -7.59 -11.65
C MET A 105 -4.25 -8.01 -12.67
N MET A 106 -5.14 -8.94 -12.31
CA MET A 106 -6.20 -9.41 -13.22
C MET A 106 -7.33 -8.40 -13.36
N PHE A 107 -7.60 -7.64 -12.29
CA PHE A 107 -8.68 -6.66 -12.22
C PHE A 107 -8.09 -5.30 -11.81
N PRO A 108 -7.41 -4.57 -12.71
CA PRO A 108 -6.80 -3.27 -12.38
C PRO A 108 -7.83 -2.24 -11.90
N GLY A 109 -9.08 -2.33 -12.38
CA GLY A 109 -10.19 -1.49 -11.93
C GLY A 109 -10.51 -1.63 -10.43
N PHE A 110 -10.07 -2.71 -9.76
CA PHE A 110 -10.26 -2.89 -8.33
C PHE A 110 -9.48 -1.86 -7.50
N LYS A 111 -8.37 -1.33 -8.04
CA LYS A 111 -7.65 -0.20 -7.42
C LYS A 111 -8.51 1.06 -7.36
N GLY A 112 -9.46 1.21 -8.29
CA GLY A 112 -10.45 2.29 -8.38
C GLY A 112 -11.15 2.59 -7.06
N ALA A 113 -11.49 1.55 -6.29
CA ALA A 113 -12.19 1.67 -5.01
C ALA A 113 -11.47 2.60 -4.02
N PHE A 114 -10.13 2.62 -4.03
CA PHE A 114 -9.33 3.52 -3.20
C PHE A 114 -8.69 4.65 -4.00
N SER A 115 -8.26 4.42 -5.24
CA SER A 115 -7.61 5.46 -6.05
C SER A 115 -8.54 6.62 -6.35
N ASP A 116 -9.83 6.37 -6.58
CA ASP A 116 -10.76 7.43 -6.99
C ASP A 116 -11.31 8.23 -5.79
N VAL A 117 -11.07 7.74 -4.57
CA VAL A 117 -11.43 8.41 -3.32
C VAL A 117 -10.19 8.98 -2.63
N VAL A 118 -9.31 8.09 -2.13
CA VAL A 118 -8.12 8.47 -1.37
C VAL A 118 -7.03 9.02 -2.29
N GLY A 119 -6.78 8.34 -3.42
CA GLY A 119 -5.82 8.82 -4.41
C GLY A 119 -6.24 10.18 -4.97
N TYR A 120 -7.49 10.30 -5.38
CA TYR A 120 -8.08 11.56 -5.84
C TYR A 120 -7.91 12.66 -4.81
N PHE A 121 -8.26 12.42 -3.55
CA PHE A 121 -8.09 13.42 -2.49
C PHE A 121 -6.64 13.90 -2.40
N ALA A 122 -5.67 12.98 -2.44
CA ALA A 122 -4.24 13.30 -2.35
C ALA A 122 -3.71 14.12 -3.54
N ILE A 123 -4.27 13.95 -4.74
CA ILE A 123 -3.77 14.59 -5.97
C ILE A 123 -4.69 15.68 -6.54
N SER A 124 -5.88 15.87 -5.98
CA SER A 124 -6.95 16.75 -6.52
C SER A 124 -6.49 18.18 -6.80
N GLY A 125 -5.73 18.80 -5.90
CA GLY A 125 -5.20 20.16 -6.08
C GLY A 125 -4.23 20.25 -7.25
N SER A 126 -3.24 19.36 -7.31
CA SER A 126 -2.27 19.29 -8.40
C SER A 126 -2.93 18.94 -9.74
N ALA A 127 -3.90 18.03 -9.72
CA ALA A 127 -4.68 17.64 -10.89
C ALA A 127 -5.49 18.82 -11.45
N ASN A 128 -6.14 19.58 -10.59
CA ASN A 128 -6.87 20.77 -10.99
C ASN A 128 -5.94 21.83 -11.61
N ASN A 129 -4.77 22.05 -11.00
CA ASN A 129 -3.77 23.00 -11.51
C ASN A 129 -3.22 22.60 -12.88
N ILE A 130 -2.90 21.32 -13.11
CA ILE A 130 -2.40 20.89 -14.42
C ILE A 130 -3.51 20.91 -15.47
N LEU A 131 -4.71 20.43 -15.13
CA LEU A 131 -5.84 20.37 -16.07
C LEU A 131 -6.33 21.77 -16.47
N SER A 132 -6.26 22.77 -15.59
CA SER A 132 -6.59 24.16 -15.95
C SER A 132 -5.61 24.77 -16.95
N THR A 133 -4.35 24.31 -16.98
CA THR A 133 -3.37 24.76 -17.99
C THR A 133 -3.47 24.02 -19.32
N ILE A 134 -4.13 22.87 -19.34
CA ILE A 134 -4.28 22.01 -20.52
C ILE A 134 -5.61 22.25 -21.21
N LEU A 135 -6.70 22.36 -20.45
CA LEU A 135 -8.06 22.44 -20.97
C LEU A 135 -8.53 23.89 -21.05
N ILE A 136 -9.28 24.21 -22.10
CA ILE A 136 -9.92 25.52 -22.27
C ILE A 136 -10.78 25.82 -21.03
N ASP A 137 -10.75 27.08 -20.59
CA ASP A 137 -11.44 27.50 -19.37
C ASP A 137 -12.94 27.18 -19.42
N THR A 138 -13.51 26.91 -18.25
CA THR A 138 -14.78 26.17 -18.04
C THR A 138 -16.03 26.83 -18.65
N ASP A 139 -15.88 28.00 -19.26
CA ASP A 139 -16.89 28.62 -20.10
C ASP A 139 -16.81 28.02 -21.52
N ILE A 140 -17.07 26.71 -21.61
CA ILE A 140 -17.12 25.97 -22.88
C ILE A 140 -18.08 26.68 -23.85
N ASN A 141 -19.15 27.30 -23.32
CA ASN A 141 -20.06 28.16 -24.07
C ASN A 141 -19.35 29.34 -24.76
N LYS A 142 -18.43 30.04 -24.09
CA LYS A 142 -17.63 31.11 -24.72
C LYS A 142 -16.64 30.56 -25.74
N ALA A 143 -16.05 29.39 -25.50
CA ALA A 143 -15.14 28.75 -26.46
C ALA A 143 -15.87 28.27 -27.73
N ILE A 144 -17.10 27.79 -27.56
CA ILE A 144 -18.03 27.41 -28.64
C ILE A 144 -18.49 28.64 -29.43
N GLU A 145 -18.78 29.75 -28.74
CA GLU A 145 -19.25 31.01 -29.37
C GLU A 145 -18.14 31.78 -30.10
N SER A 146 -16.89 31.62 -29.68
CA SER A 146 -15.71 32.28 -30.29
C SER A 146 -15.12 31.51 -31.48
N THR A 147 -15.57 30.27 -31.72
CA THR A 147 -15.15 29.47 -32.88
C THR A 147 -16.09 29.75 -34.06
N SER A 148 -15.52 30.25 -35.17
CA SER A 148 -16.24 30.54 -36.41
C SER A 148 -16.32 29.34 -37.37
N ASP A 149 -15.65 28.24 -37.06
CA ASP A 149 -15.65 26.98 -37.81
C ASP A 149 -16.79 26.05 -37.31
N PRO A 150 -17.82 25.79 -38.13
CA PRO A 150 -18.96 24.95 -37.74
C PRO A 150 -18.59 23.51 -37.36
N ILE A 151 -17.54 22.94 -37.98
CA ILE A 151 -17.12 21.55 -37.73
C ILE A 151 -16.45 21.48 -36.36
N ARG A 152 -15.51 22.39 -36.09
CA ARG A 152 -14.84 22.50 -34.80
C ARG A 152 -15.82 22.81 -33.67
N GLN A 153 -16.85 23.62 -33.94
CA GLN A 153 -17.89 23.95 -32.97
C GLN A 153 -18.67 22.71 -32.52
N GLN A 154 -19.02 21.82 -33.47
CA GLN A 154 -19.77 20.60 -33.19
C GLN A 154 -18.93 19.57 -32.43
N GLU A 155 -17.65 19.41 -32.77
CA GLU A 155 -16.72 18.51 -32.06
C GLU A 155 -16.47 18.96 -30.61
N LEU A 156 -16.29 20.28 -30.40
CA LEU A 156 -16.15 20.88 -29.07
C LEU A 156 -17.40 20.62 -28.22
N LYS A 157 -18.60 20.88 -28.76
CA LYS A 157 -19.87 20.61 -28.05
C LYS A 157 -20.02 19.15 -27.67
N SER A 158 -19.86 18.25 -28.64
CA SER A 158 -20.05 16.82 -28.41
C SER A 158 -19.07 16.27 -27.36
N THR A 159 -17.81 16.67 -27.43
CA THR A 159 -16.78 16.21 -26.49
C THR A 159 -16.97 16.82 -25.11
N ALA A 160 -17.30 18.12 -25.04
CA ALA A 160 -17.60 18.81 -23.80
C ALA A 160 -18.82 18.24 -23.08
N GLU A 161 -19.92 18.01 -23.79
CA GLU A 161 -21.15 17.44 -23.24
C GLU A 161 -20.91 16.01 -22.72
N ALA A 162 -20.18 15.18 -23.47
CA ALA A 162 -19.82 13.84 -23.03
C ALA A 162 -18.99 13.88 -21.74
N ILE A 163 -17.97 14.75 -21.66
CA ILE A 163 -17.10 14.84 -20.48
C ILE A 163 -17.82 15.46 -19.28
N MET A 164 -18.63 16.50 -19.48
CA MET A 164 -19.43 17.10 -18.40
C MET A 164 -20.44 16.10 -17.86
N LYS A 165 -21.08 15.31 -18.72
CA LYS A 165 -22.04 14.26 -18.32
C LYS A 165 -21.36 13.12 -17.54
N ILE A 166 -20.09 12.83 -17.82
CA ILE A 166 -19.32 11.78 -17.13
C ILE A 166 -18.69 12.29 -15.83
N CYS A 167 -18.15 13.52 -15.81
CA CYS A 167 -17.26 13.97 -14.74
C CYS A 167 -17.88 15.01 -13.80
N GLY A 168 -18.91 15.77 -14.22
CA GLY A 168 -19.51 16.87 -13.43
C GLY A 168 -18.58 18.07 -13.11
N ASN A 169 -17.27 17.85 -12.99
CA ASN A 169 -16.20 18.83 -12.75
C ASN A 169 -14.88 18.34 -13.40
N LYS A 170 -14.04 19.26 -13.89
CA LYS A 170 -12.69 18.99 -14.43
C LYS A 170 -11.81 18.21 -13.45
N SER A 171 -11.88 18.47 -12.14
CA SER A 171 -11.03 17.77 -11.17
C SER A 171 -11.35 16.27 -11.09
N ILE A 172 -12.60 15.87 -11.34
CA ILE A 172 -13.07 14.47 -11.30
C ILE A 172 -12.63 13.69 -12.56
N LEU A 173 -12.25 14.39 -13.63
CA LEU A 173 -11.78 13.76 -14.88
C LEU A 173 -10.61 12.80 -14.64
N ILE A 174 -9.73 13.11 -13.69
CA ILE A 174 -8.58 12.24 -13.37
C ILE A 174 -9.01 10.88 -12.81
N ASN A 175 -10.23 10.74 -12.29
CA ASN A 175 -10.77 9.45 -11.86
C ASN A 175 -11.09 8.53 -13.04
N GLN A 176 -11.35 9.09 -14.22
CA GLN A 176 -11.56 8.31 -15.44
C GLN A 176 -10.23 7.87 -16.10
N MET A 177 -9.10 8.33 -15.57
CA MET A 177 -7.76 8.03 -16.08
C MET A 177 -7.06 7.00 -15.22
N ASN A 178 -6.41 6.04 -15.88
CA ASN A 178 -5.48 5.08 -15.32
C ASN A 178 -4.29 4.90 -16.29
N PRO A 179 -3.21 4.23 -15.87
CA PRO A 179 -2.03 4.04 -16.73
C PRO A 179 -2.33 3.39 -18.10
N GLU A 180 -3.30 2.47 -18.15
CA GLU A 180 -3.62 1.69 -19.36
C GLU A 180 -4.40 2.50 -20.40
N ASN A 181 -5.32 3.37 -19.95
CA ASN A 181 -6.16 4.18 -20.83
C ASN A 181 -5.63 5.61 -21.02
N PHE A 182 -4.50 5.97 -20.41
CA PHE A 182 -3.99 7.34 -20.37
C PHE A 182 -3.89 7.98 -21.75
N LEU A 183 -3.26 7.29 -22.72
CA LEU A 183 -3.08 7.81 -24.09
C LEU A 183 -4.43 7.99 -24.80
N GLN A 184 -5.35 7.05 -24.63
CA GLN A 184 -6.69 7.13 -25.22
C GLN A 184 -7.46 8.34 -24.67
N VAL A 185 -7.41 8.56 -23.35
CA VAL A 185 -8.06 9.72 -22.73
C VAL A 185 -7.38 11.02 -23.15
N TRP A 186 -6.05 11.03 -23.27
CA TRP A 186 -5.30 12.19 -23.77
C TRP A 186 -5.75 12.59 -25.18
N ASP A 187 -5.93 11.62 -26.08
CA ASP A 187 -6.40 11.86 -27.45
C ASP A 187 -7.87 12.30 -27.48
N LEU A 188 -8.72 11.73 -26.62
CA LEU A 188 -10.11 12.16 -26.46
C LEU A 188 -10.22 13.62 -26.00
N LEU A 189 -9.29 14.07 -25.16
CA LEU A 189 -9.26 15.43 -24.64
C LEU A 189 -8.74 16.46 -25.65
N LYS A 190 -8.07 16.03 -26.72
CA LYS A 190 -7.45 16.91 -27.73
C LYS A 190 -8.35 18.05 -28.22
N PRO A 191 -9.64 17.86 -28.53
CA PRO A 191 -10.52 18.95 -28.98
C PRO A 191 -10.68 20.05 -27.94
N LEU A 192 -10.61 19.71 -26.65
CA LEU A 192 -10.84 20.62 -25.52
C LEU A 192 -9.55 21.25 -24.97
N MET A 193 -8.41 20.91 -25.56
CA MET A 193 -7.12 21.45 -25.13
C MET A 193 -6.89 22.85 -25.68
N VAL A 194 -6.18 23.68 -24.90
CA VAL A 194 -5.66 24.96 -25.40
C VAL A 194 -4.61 24.70 -26.49
N GLU A 195 -4.37 25.72 -27.32
CA GLU A 195 -3.43 25.62 -28.43
C GLU A 195 -2.03 25.16 -27.96
N ASN A 196 -1.41 24.26 -28.70
CA ASN A 196 -0.12 23.62 -28.40
C ASN A 196 -0.06 22.72 -27.14
N ALA A 197 -1.08 22.66 -26.29
CA ALA A 197 -1.04 21.81 -25.09
C ALA A 197 -0.95 20.32 -25.40
N TYR A 198 -1.53 19.86 -26.51
CA TYR A 198 -1.42 18.46 -26.95
C TYR A 198 0.01 18.02 -27.25
N GLN A 199 0.84 18.95 -27.76
CA GLN A 199 2.26 18.70 -28.11
C GLN A 199 3.21 18.96 -26.93
N ASP A 200 2.70 19.48 -25.82
CA ASP A 200 3.50 19.78 -24.62
C ASP A 200 3.76 18.48 -23.84
N ILE A 201 4.92 17.87 -24.12
CA ILE A 201 5.37 16.63 -23.50
C ILE A 201 5.49 16.79 -21.97
N MET A 202 5.88 17.96 -21.48
CA MET A 202 6.04 18.19 -20.04
C MET A 202 4.70 18.18 -19.33
N LYS A 203 3.68 18.84 -19.89
CA LYS A 203 2.31 18.80 -19.34
C LYS A 203 1.72 17.40 -19.40
N LYS A 204 1.93 16.70 -20.51
CA LYS A 204 1.47 15.31 -20.69
C LYS A 204 2.12 14.36 -19.67
N GLN A 205 3.43 14.46 -19.46
CA GLN A 205 4.15 13.65 -18.46
C GLN A 205 3.71 14.01 -17.03
N SER A 206 3.55 15.30 -16.72
CA SER A 206 3.09 15.74 -15.40
C SER A 206 1.70 15.22 -15.07
N LEU A 207 0.78 15.19 -16.05
CA LEU A 207 -0.53 14.59 -15.87
C LEU A 207 -0.45 13.07 -15.68
N LEU A 208 0.42 12.39 -16.45
CA LEU A 208 0.69 10.96 -16.29
C LEU A 208 1.21 10.64 -14.88
N ASP A 209 2.16 11.43 -14.37
CA ASP A 209 2.72 11.23 -13.04
C ASP A 209 1.64 11.31 -11.95
N LEU A 210 0.67 12.24 -12.08
CA LEU A 210 -0.47 12.32 -11.16
C LEU A 210 -1.41 11.11 -11.28
N VAL A 211 -1.67 10.64 -12.50
CA VAL A 211 -2.50 9.44 -12.74
C VAL A 211 -1.84 8.20 -12.12
N VAL A 212 -0.52 8.05 -12.31
CA VAL A 212 0.27 6.95 -11.74
C VAL A 212 0.33 7.04 -10.22
N LEU A 213 0.51 8.24 -9.66
CA LEU A 213 0.49 8.45 -8.21
C LEU A 213 -0.88 8.07 -7.61
N LYS A 214 -1.98 8.49 -8.24
CA LYS A 214 -3.34 8.12 -7.84
C LYS A 214 -3.53 6.60 -7.84
N ASP A 215 -3.10 5.91 -8.90
CA ASP A 215 -3.18 4.44 -9.03
C ASP A 215 -2.33 3.74 -7.95
N ASN A 216 -1.10 4.22 -7.73
CA ASN A 216 -0.20 3.71 -6.71
C ASN A 216 -0.76 3.85 -5.30
N ILE A 217 -1.44 4.96 -4.99
CA ILE A 217 -2.14 5.13 -3.70
C ILE A 217 -3.24 4.08 -3.56
N GLY A 218 -4.04 3.84 -4.61
CA GLY A 218 -5.07 2.81 -4.58
C GLY A 218 -4.50 1.41 -4.32
N GLU A 219 -3.40 1.06 -4.99
CA GLU A 219 -2.67 -0.19 -4.77
C GLU A 219 -2.09 -0.29 -3.34
N ALA A 220 -1.46 0.77 -2.84
CA ALA A 220 -0.91 0.82 -1.49
C ALA A 220 -1.97 0.68 -0.40
N MET A 221 -3.17 1.21 -0.62
CA MET A 221 -4.30 1.05 0.30
C MET A 221 -4.75 -0.41 0.36
N TRP A 222 -4.88 -1.08 -0.78
CA TRP A 222 -5.18 -2.52 -0.81
C TRP A 222 -4.14 -3.35 -0.06
N TYR A 223 -2.85 -3.05 -0.28
CA TYR A 223 -1.75 -3.68 0.44
C TYR A 223 -1.86 -3.45 1.96
N THR A 224 -2.18 -2.22 2.38
CA THR A 224 -2.33 -1.85 3.79
C THR A 224 -3.50 -2.54 4.47
N TYR A 225 -4.69 -2.54 3.85
CA TYR A 225 -5.86 -3.24 4.40
C TYR A 225 -5.62 -4.74 4.52
N THR A 226 -4.95 -5.33 3.53
CA THR A 226 -4.62 -6.75 3.55
C THR A 226 -3.57 -7.07 4.62
N ALA A 227 -2.58 -6.20 4.81
CA ALA A 227 -1.62 -6.34 5.90
C ALA A 227 -2.29 -6.26 7.28
N ILE A 228 -3.24 -5.35 7.48
CA ILE A 228 -4.01 -5.27 8.74
C ILE A 228 -4.77 -6.58 8.98
N LEU A 229 -5.44 -7.12 7.96
CA LEU A 229 -6.14 -8.40 8.04
C LEU A 229 -5.18 -9.55 8.38
N ILE A 230 -4.08 -9.67 7.63
CA ILE A 230 -3.09 -10.73 7.84
C ILE A 230 -2.49 -10.62 9.24
N SER A 231 -1.99 -9.45 9.64
CA SER A 231 -1.41 -9.25 10.97
C SER A 231 -2.40 -9.56 12.10
N SER A 232 -3.69 -9.27 11.92
CA SER A 232 -4.74 -9.63 12.89
C SER A 232 -4.90 -11.15 13.01
N ILE A 233 -4.97 -11.86 11.89
CA ILE A 233 -5.07 -13.33 11.86
C ILE A 233 -3.83 -13.96 12.47
N VAL A 234 -2.65 -13.48 12.11
CA VAL A 234 -1.37 -14.00 12.60
C VAL A 234 -1.26 -13.78 14.11
N TYR A 235 -1.53 -12.57 14.58
CA TYR A 235 -1.50 -12.25 16.00
C TYR A 235 -2.50 -13.09 16.79
N TYR A 236 -3.74 -13.24 16.31
CA TYR A 236 -4.75 -14.08 16.95
C TYR A 236 -4.26 -15.54 17.09
N ASN A 237 -3.68 -16.12 16.04
CA ASN A 237 -3.13 -17.48 16.09
C ASN A 237 -1.95 -17.59 17.05
N LEU A 238 -1.06 -16.58 17.11
CA LEU A 238 0.07 -16.57 18.05
C LEU A 238 -0.39 -16.40 19.50
N ALA A 239 -1.39 -15.56 19.73
CA ALA A 239 -1.94 -15.26 21.05
C ALA A 239 -2.71 -16.45 21.63
N THR A 240 -3.49 -17.16 20.81
CA THR A 240 -4.28 -18.33 21.25
C THR A 240 -3.47 -19.62 21.31
N ARG A 241 -2.35 -19.71 20.59
CA ARG A 241 -1.46 -20.88 20.65
C ARG A 241 -0.84 -21.03 22.05
N GLY A 242 -0.93 -22.24 22.60
CA GLY A 242 -0.18 -22.65 23.79
C GLY A 242 1.32 -22.82 23.53
N CYS A 243 2.13 -22.71 24.58
CA CYS A 243 3.57 -22.88 24.50
C CYS A 243 3.96 -24.35 24.59
N ILE A 244 4.86 -24.80 23.70
CA ILE A 244 5.44 -26.14 23.78
C ILE A 244 6.78 -25.99 24.49
N LYS A 245 6.82 -26.37 25.78
CA LYS A 245 8.04 -26.31 26.61
C LYS A 245 8.80 -27.63 26.54
N ASP A 246 10.13 -27.56 26.56
CA ASP A 246 10.97 -28.74 26.67
C ASP A 246 11.06 -29.24 28.13
N VAL A 247 11.24 -30.54 28.35
CA VAL A 247 11.29 -31.15 29.69
C VAL A 247 12.37 -30.52 30.56
N ASN A 248 13.51 -30.15 29.96
CA ASN A 248 14.60 -29.47 30.67
C ASN A 248 14.22 -28.04 31.10
N GLN A 249 13.42 -27.34 30.30
CA GLN A 249 12.93 -26.01 30.68
C GLN A 249 11.89 -26.08 31.79
N ILE A 250 11.02 -27.09 31.78
CA ILE A 250 10.05 -27.31 32.85
C ILE A 250 10.76 -27.55 34.18
N LYS A 251 11.85 -28.32 34.17
CA LYS A 251 12.69 -28.51 35.37
C LYS A 251 13.34 -27.21 35.82
N GLN A 252 13.96 -26.47 34.91
CA GLN A 252 14.63 -25.21 35.24
C GLN A 252 13.67 -24.18 35.84
N GLU A 253 12.48 -24.00 35.25
CA GLU A 253 11.46 -23.09 35.78
C GLU A 253 10.93 -23.55 37.15
N HIS A 254 10.83 -24.86 37.38
CA HIS A 254 10.42 -25.41 38.67
C HIS A 254 11.48 -25.14 39.75
N ASP A 255 12.76 -25.37 39.43
CA ASP A 255 13.87 -25.13 40.35
C ASP A 255 13.99 -23.63 40.67
N ASP A 256 13.85 -22.75 39.67
CA ASP A 256 13.83 -21.29 39.85
C ASP A 256 12.64 -20.84 40.73
N TYR A 257 11.47 -21.47 40.59
CA TYR A 257 10.30 -21.19 41.42
C TYR A 257 10.52 -21.60 42.88
N ILE A 258 11.07 -22.79 43.13
CA ILE A 258 11.42 -23.24 44.49
C ILE A 258 12.41 -22.26 45.13
N LYS A 259 13.45 -21.88 44.41
CA LYS A 259 14.45 -20.93 44.90
C LYS A 259 13.85 -19.56 45.24
N GLN A 260 12.94 -19.04 44.40
CA GLN A 260 12.23 -17.80 44.69
C GLN A 260 11.34 -17.90 45.93
N GLN A 261 10.67 -19.05 46.15
CA GLN A 261 9.88 -19.27 47.36
C GLN A 261 10.76 -19.29 48.61
N GLU A 262 11.89 -19.98 48.56
CA GLU A 262 12.86 -20.03 49.66
C GLU A 262 13.40 -18.64 49.99
N GLU A 263 13.78 -17.84 48.97
CA GLU A 263 14.24 -16.46 49.17
C GLU A 263 13.13 -15.54 49.73
N ALA A 264 11.88 -15.73 49.30
CA ALA A 264 10.75 -14.96 49.80
C ALA A 264 10.40 -15.32 51.26
N GLN A 265 10.44 -16.60 51.60
CA GLN A 265 10.25 -17.08 52.97
C GLN A 265 11.37 -16.59 53.89
N ALA A 266 12.63 -16.70 53.48
CA ALA A 266 13.77 -16.19 54.25
C ALA A 266 13.66 -14.67 54.50
N LYS A 267 13.19 -13.89 53.52
CA LYS A 267 12.91 -12.45 53.70
C LYS A 267 11.75 -12.18 54.64
N GLN A 268 10.68 -12.98 54.60
CA GLN A 268 9.57 -12.88 55.55
C GLN A 268 10.03 -13.19 56.97
N ASP A 269 10.84 -14.22 57.16
CA ASP A 269 11.37 -14.60 58.47
C ASP A 269 12.26 -13.51 59.07
N LEU A 270 13.13 -12.90 58.26
CA LEU A 270 13.94 -11.73 58.66
C LEU A 270 13.08 -10.52 59.06
N ASN A 271 12.01 -10.23 58.31
CA ASN A 271 11.09 -9.12 58.62
C ASN A 271 10.24 -9.39 59.88
N ASN A 272 9.85 -10.63 60.13
CA ASN A 272 9.09 -11.00 61.32
C ASN A 272 9.95 -11.01 62.59
N GLN A 273 11.27 -11.19 62.48
CA GLN A 273 12.20 -11.09 63.61
C GLN A 273 12.52 -9.64 64.05
N THR A 274 12.20 -8.63 63.23
CA THR A 274 12.53 -7.22 63.52
C THR A 274 11.37 -6.40 64.13
N THR A 275 10.20 -6.99 64.33
CA THR A 275 9.11 -6.38 65.11
C THR A 275 9.20 -6.86 66.55
N TYR A 276 9.69 -6.00 67.46
CA TYR A 276 9.30 -5.79 68.88
C TYR A 276 10.47 -5.15 69.65
N THR A 277 10.46 -3.82 69.72
CA THR A 277 10.98 -3.07 70.89
C THR A 277 10.02 -1.90 71.12
N ASN A 278 9.05 -2.11 72.01
CA ASN A 278 8.37 -1.02 72.72
C ASN A 278 9.26 -0.48 73.83
#